data_AF-A0A7Y4WDY3-F1
#
_entry.id   AF-A0A7Y4WDY3-F1
#
_cell.length_a   1.000
_cell.length_b   1.000
_cell.length_c   1.000
_cell.angle_alpha   90.00
_cell.angle_beta   90.00
_cell.angle_gamma   90.00
#
_symmetry.space_group_name_H-M   'P 1'
#
loop_
_entity.id
_entity.type
_entity.pdbx_description
1 polymer ?
#
loop_
_entity_poly.entity_id
_entity_poly.type
_entity_poly.pdbx_seq_one_letter_code
_entity_poly.pdbx_strand_id
1 'polypeptide(L)'
;MGPASRSVIVVTPPQLSVIIPVYNERYTVRELIRRVVAVDVSKEIVMVDDGSTDGTSEILVSLAERYPDVIRLFKQPFNQGKGAAIRRGIEEATGEFLIIQDADLEYDPGEYHILLKPLLSGEADVVYGSRFVAGYRRVHLFWHTVANRLLTLATNVLTNLNLTDMETCYKAFRTDLIKRIPLRSNRFGFEPEVTVKIAKLGCRIFEVPISYHGRDYSEGKKIGPKDAVSALWTLLKHWVISDIGHVGQHTLARMRELGSYNQTMFRLFSPYLGRRVLEIGSGAGNLSRFLLDRDAVVLSDYEDEYLHLLRRRFGTYENVQIRRLDLNTFRAEDVVHEAIDSVVCLNVLEHIENDRYVLSQLFQAIKPGGVVCVLVPAHQELYSDLDRNLGHFRRYTEASLTGLFREAGFVVETSRYFNWVGAIGWYIFGRVLKRPHITKVATKGFGLVSRLRELEERYHFNFGLSVIVVGRKPAA
;
A
#
# COMPACT_ATOMS: atom_id res chain seq x y z
N MET A 1 38.79 -1.53 41.77
CA MET A 1 38.23 -0.73 40.66
C MET A 1 37.31 -1.64 39.86
N GLY A 2 36.00 -1.56 40.10
CA GLY A 2 34.99 -2.27 39.29
C GLY A 2 34.65 -1.43 38.05
N PRO A 3 34.35 -2.06 36.90
CA PRO A 3 34.00 -1.31 35.70
C PRO A 3 32.66 -0.61 35.90
N ALA A 4 32.65 0.71 35.77
CA ALA A 4 31.45 1.53 35.80
C ALA A 4 30.48 1.06 34.71
N SER A 5 29.29 0.61 35.12
CA SER A 5 28.19 0.28 34.22
C SER A 5 27.82 1.54 33.42
N ARG A 6 28.15 1.56 32.13
CA ARG A 6 27.64 2.57 31.21
C ARG A 6 26.14 2.36 31.10
N SER A 7 25.36 3.24 31.72
CA SER A 7 23.92 3.36 31.49
C SER A 7 23.70 3.64 30.01
N VAL A 8 23.15 2.66 29.29
CA VAL A 8 22.65 2.87 27.93
C VAL A 8 21.45 3.81 28.05
N ILE A 9 21.64 5.08 27.69
CA ILE A 9 20.54 6.03 27.56
C ILE A 9 19.74 5.57 26.34
N VAL A 10 18.63 4.89 26.57
CA VAL A 10 17.63 4.64 25.54
C VAL A 10 16.98 5.98 25.25
N VAL A 11 17.45 6.69 24.23
CA VAL A 11 16.78 7.89 23.72
C VAL A 11 15.52 7.41 23.03
N THR A 12 14.38 7.53 23.69
CA THR A 12 13.08 7.26 23.06
C THR A 12 12.90 8.28 21.94
N PRO A 13 12.63 7.85 20.68
CA PRO A 13 12.41 8.79 19.59
C PRO A 13 11.20 9.69 19.90
N PRO A 14 11.19 10.95 19.39
CA PRO A 14 10.06 11.84 19.58
C PRO A 14 8.78 11.24 18.98
N GLN A 15 7.61 11.60 19.50
CA GLN A 15 6.35 11.12 18.93
C GLN A 15 6.09 11.74 17.55
N LEU A 16 6.46 13.01 17.38
CA LEU A 16 6.17 13.81 16.18
C LEU A 16 7.42 14.48 15.60
N SER A 17 7.63 14.36 14.30
CA SER A 17 8.50 15.26 13.53
C SER A 17 7.66 16.33 12.83
N VAL A 18 7.86 17.60 13.18
CA VAL A 18 7.23 18.73 12.49
C VAL A 18 8.16 19.24 11.41
N ILE A 19 7.83 18.98 10.15
CA ILE A 19 8.61 19.42 8.99
C ILE A 19 8.13 20.81 8.57
N ILE A 20 9.04 21.79 8.58
CA ILE A 20 8.74 23.18 8.25
C ILE A 20 9.61 23.61 7.05
N PRO A 21 9.09 23.54 5.81
CA PRO A 21 9.76 24.13 4.65
C PRO A 21 9.64 25.65 4.71
N VAL A 22 10.76 26.37 4.55
CA VAL A 22 10.81 27.83 4.69
C VAL A 22 11.47 28.45 3.46
N TYR A 23 10.80 29.44 2.86
CA TYR A 23 11.37 30.27 1.79
C TYR A 23 10.82 31.70 1.84
N ASN A 24 11.69 32.64 2.22
CA ASN A 24 11.37 34.07 2.32
C ASN A 24 10.10 34.34 3.15
N GLU A 25 10.15 34.00 4.44
CA GLU A 25 9.04 34.11 5.41
C GLU A 25 9.50 34.85 6.68
N ARG A 26 10.33 35.89 6.51
CA ARG A 26 10.99 36.59 7.63
C ARG A 26 10.05 37.19 8.68
N TYR A 27 8.82 37.52 8.27
CA TYR A 27 7.82 38.19 9.11
C TYR A 27 6.95 37.22 9.91
N THR A 28 6.84 35.97 9.46
CA THR A 28 5.90 34.97 9.99
C THR A 28 6.64 33.88 10.78
N VAL A 29 7.86 33.52 10.36
CA VAL A 29 8.59 32.36 10.88
C VAL A 29 8.84 32.40 12.40
N ARG A 30 9.13 33.57 12.99
CA ARG A 30 9.37 33.67 14.44
C ARG A 30 8.13 33.32 15.25
N GLU A 31 6.99 33.86 14.85
CA GLU A 31 5.73 33.63 15.53
C GLU A 31 5.27 32.18 15.32
N LEU A 32 5.45 31.64 14.11
CA LEU A 32 5.12 30.25 13.84
C LEU A 32 5.91 29.31 14.75
N ILE A 33 7.24 29.44 14.79
CA ILE A 33 8.09 28.56 15.60
C ILE A 33 7.71 28.69 17.09
N ARG A 34 7.38 29.90 17.58
CA ARG A 34 6.87 30.08 18.93
C ARG A 34 5.61 29.25 19.19
N ARG A 35 4.64 29.25 18.26
CA ARG A 35 3.42 28.45 18.37
C ARG A 35 3.69 26.96 18.30
N VAL A 36 4.53 26.51 17.36
CA VAL A 36 4.90 25.10 17.20
C VAL A 36 5.58 24.58 18.47
N VAL A 37 6.56 25.30 19.02
CA VAL A 37 7.26 24.91 20.25
C VAL A 37 6.28 24.76 21.43
N ALA A 38 5.30 25.66 21.53
CA ALA A 38 4.32 25.69 22.62
C ALA A 38 3.28 24.54 22.59
N VAL A 39 3.16 23.78 21.49
CA VAL A 39 2.23 22.64 21.42
C VAL A 39 2.70 21.52 22.36
N ASP A 40 1.85 21.06 23.27
CA ASP A 40 2.19 20.01 24.25
C ASP A 40 2.15 18.60 23.62
N VAL A 41 3.17 18.30 22.81
CA VAL A 41 3.44 17.00 22.19
C VAL A 41 4.95 16.77 22.18
N SER A 42 5.40 15.55 22.49
CA SER A 42 6.80 15.14 22.33
C SER A 42 7.21 15.21 20.86
N LYS A 43 8.07 16.16 20.51
CA LYS A 43 8.33 16.50 19.11
C LYS A 43 9.75 16.96 18.84
N GLU A 44 10.18 16.75 17.61
CA GLU A 44 11.27 17.51 16.98
C GLU A 44 10.70 18.43 15.90
N ILE A 45 11.42 19.50 15.60
CA ILE A 45 11.10 20.47 14.55
C ILE A 45 12.23 20.43 13.53
N VAL A 46 11.92 19.98 12.32
CA VAL A 46 12.84 19.87 11.20
C VAL A 46 12.59 21.06 10.26
N MET A 47 13.37 22.12 10.44
CA MET A 47 13.30 23.32 9.59
C MET A 47 14.17 23.11 8.36
N VAL A 48 13.63 23.38 7.17
CA VAL A 48 14.37 23.31 5.90
C VAL A 48 14.30 24.67 5.20
N ASP A 49 15.40 25.42 5.26
CA ASP A 49 15.58 26.68 4.53
C ASP A 49 15.87 26.40 3.06
N ASP A 50 14.91 26.72 2.20
CA ASP A 50 14.98 26.50 0.75
C ASP A 50 15.71 27.66 0.03
N GLY A 51 16.86 28.08 0.58
CA GLY A 51 17.70 29.14 0.01
C GLY A 51 17.09 30.54 0.10
N SER A 52 16.60 30.94 1.28
CA SER A 52 16.02 32.27 1.51
C SER A 52 17.05 33.41 1.32
N THR A 53 16.58 34.57 0.86
CA THR A 53 17.42 35.75 0.53
C THR A 53 16.95 37.05 1.21
N ASP A 54 15.90 37.00 2.03
CA ASP A 54 15.22 38.17 2.61
C ASP A 54 15.57 38.46 4.08
N GLY A 55 16.53 37.72 4.64
CA GLY A 55 16.87 37.73 6.07
C GLY A 55 16.27 36.57 6.87
N THR A 56 15.51 35.66 6.24
CA THR A 56 14.91 34.51 6.94
C THR A 56 15.96 33.52 7.46
N SER A 57 17.07 33.33 6.76
CA SER A 57 18.09 32.33 7.13
C SER A 57 18.75 32.64 8.48
N GLU A 58 19.01 33.91 8.75
CA GLU A 58 19.59 34.40 10.01
C GLU A 58 18.62 34.19 11.16
N ILE A 59 17.32 34.39 10.92
CA ILE A 59 16.27 34.13 11.89
C ILE A 59 16.24 32.64 12.24
N LEU A 60 16.27 31.76 11.24
CA LEU A 60 16.25 30.31 11.44
C LEU A 60 17.45 29.82 12.26
N VAL A 61 18.65 30.36 12.00
CA VAL A 61 19.86 30.05 12.79
C VAL A 61 19.64 30.44 14.25
N SER A 62 19.19 31.68 14.50
CA SER A 62 18.94 32.15 15.88
C SER A 62 17.89 31.32 16.62
N LEU A 63 16.90 30.77 15.91
CA LEU A 63 15.86 29.91 16.49
C LEU A 63 16.40 28.51 16.81
N ALA A 64 17.23 27.94 15.94
CA ALA A 64 17.88 26.65 16.19
C ALA A 64 18.84 26.72 17.40
N GLU A 65 19.60 27.80 17.53
CA GLU A 65 20.47 28.05 18.69
C GLU A 65 19.68 28.24 19.99
N ARG A 66 18.49 28.83 19.91
CA ARG A 66 17.60 29.05 21.07
C ARG A 66 16.95 27.76 21.57
N TYR A 67 16.69 26.80 20.69
CA TYR A 67 15.99 25.55 21.01
C TYR A 67 16.75 24.32 20.49
N PRO A 68 18.01 24.10 20.91
CA PRO A 68 18.89 23.09 20.32
C PRO A 68 18.39 21.65 20.51
N ASP A 69 17.64 21.38 21.57
CA ASP A 69 17.10 20.05 21.88
C ASP A 69 15.86 19.68 21.06
N VAL A 70 15.23 20.67 20.41
CA VAL A 70 13.95 20.50 19.71
C VAL A 70 14.05 20.85 18.23
N ILE A 71 14.91 21.81 17.86
CA ILE A 71 14.98 22.35 16.50
C ILE A 71 16.24 21.88 15.78
N ARG A 72 16.05 21.29 14.59
CA ARG A 72 17.11 20.94 13.65
C ARG A 72 16.93 21.76 12.38
N LEU A 73 17.97 22.51 12.00
CA LEU A 73 17.96 23.35 10.80
C LEU A 73 18.79 22.72 9.68
N PHE A 74 18.17 22.60 8.51
CA PHE A 74 18.81 22.19 7.26
C PHE A 74 18.73 23.33 6.25
N LYS A 75 19.83 23.61 5.55
CA LYS A 75 19.88 24.64 4.51
C LYS A 75 20.09 24.02 3.14
N GLN A 76 19.28 24.42 2.17
CA GLN A 76 19.48 24.09 0.77
C GLN A 76 20.39 25.14 0.09
N PRO A 77 21.21 24.76 -0.90
CA PRO A 77 22.17 25.67 -1.53
C PRO A 77 21.50 26.80 -2.33
N PHE A 78 20.29 26.57 -2.83
CA PHE A 78 19.44 27.53 -3.53
C PHE A 78 17.98 27.04 -3.47
N ASN A 79 17.04 27.86 -3.91
CA ASN A 79 15.62 27.51 -3.99
C ASN A 79 15.37 26.36 -5.00
N GLN A 80 15.09 25.17 -4.46
CA GLN A 80 14.72 23.97 -5.21
C GLN A 80 13.21 23.74 -5.22
N GLY A 81 12.46 24.42 -4.34
CA GLY A 81 11.01 24.42 -4.24
C GLY A 81 10.51 23.67 -3.00
N LYS A 82 9.26 24.00 -2.60
CA LYS A 82 8.58 23.44 -1.42
C LYS A 82 8.63 21.92 -1.34
N GLY A 83 8.39 21.21 -2.45
CA GLY A 83 8.43 19.75 -2.48
C GLY A 83 9.83 19.18 -2.22
N ALA A 84 10.89 19.86 -2.67
CA ALA A 84 12.26 19.45 -2.37
C ALA A 84 12.59 19.64 -0.89
N ALA A 85 12.17 20.78 -0.31
CA ALA A 85 12.34 21.04 1.11
C ALA A 85 11.57 20.04 1.99
N ILE A 86 10.32 19.70 1.63
CA ILE A 86 9.53 18.67 2.31
C ILE A 86 10.23 17.31 2.24
N ARG A 87 10.71 16.90 1.04
CA ARG A 87 11.43 15.63 0.87
C ARG A 87 12.66 15.54 1.75
N ARG A 88 13.46 16.62 1.80
CA ARG A 88 14.61 16.67 2.71
C ARG A 88 14.16 16.56 4.17
N GLY A 89 13.09 17.25 4.56
CA GLY A 89 12.54 17.13 5.90
C GLY A 89 12.06 15.71 6.24
N ILE A 90 11.43 15.02 5.29
CA ILE A 90 10.99 13.63 5.44
C ILE A 90 12.18 12.71 5.67
N GLU A 91 13.28 12.87 4.91
CA GLU A 91 14.49 12.08 5.06
C GLU A 91 15.08 12.21 6.49
N GLU A 92 15.08 13.43 7.03
CA GLU A 92 15.68 13.77 8.33
C GLU A 92 14.79 13.48 9.54
N ALA A 93 13.48 13.28 9.34
CA ALA A 93 12.51 13.03 10.41
C ALA A 93 12.80 11.71 11.16
N THR A 94 12.79 11.75 12.48
CA THR A 94 13.08 10.61 13.36
C THR A 94 11.90 10.20 14.25
N GLY A 95 10.84 11.02 14.29
CA GLY A 95 9.66 10.75 15.09
C GLY A 95 8.79 9.63 14.51
N GLU A 96 7.95 9.03 15.36
CA GLU A 96 7.03 7.95 14.95
C GLU A 96 6.06 8.41 13.85
N PHE A 97 5.50 9.61 14.04
CA PHE A 97 4.68 10.30 13.05
C PHE A 97 5.38 11.56 12.57
N LEU A 98 5.00 12.04 11.39
CA LEU A 98 5.42 13.34 10.90
C LEU A 98 4.24 14.17 10.42
N ILE A 99 4.37 15.48 10.50
CA ILE A 99 3.41 16.45 9.98
C ILE A 99 4.14 17.53 9.18
N ILE A 100 3.51 18.00 8.11
CA ILE A 100 4.01 19.13 7.32
C ILE A 100 3.34 20.39 7.83
N GLN A 101 4.13 21.40 8.20
CA GLN A 101 3.66 22.70 8.70
C GLN A 101 4.22 23.82 7.84
N ASP A 102 3.34 24.60 7.21
CA ASP A 102 3.77 25.76 6.42
C ASP A 102 4.25 26.91 7.30
N ALA A 103 5.24 27.65 6.78
CA ALA A 103 5.97 28.72 7.47
C ALA A 103 5.18 30.03 7.66
N ASP A 104 3.95 30.12 7.15
CA ASP A 104 3.23 31.36 6.88
C ASP A 104 2.01 31.65 7.76
N LEU A 105 1.84 30.86 8.84
CA LEU A 105 0.73 30.96 9.80
C LEU A 105 -0.66 30.66 9.21
N GLU A 106 -0.77 30.12 8.00
CA GLU A 106 -2.08 29.77 7.42
C GLU A 106 -2.73 28.58 8.14
N TYR A 107 -1.93 27.64 8.68
CA TYR A 107 -2.37 26.48 9.46
C TYR A 107 -2.02 26.65 10.94
N ASP A 108 -2.93 26.28 11.84
CA ASP A 108 -2.75 26.42 13.28
C ASP A 108 -2.03 25.20 13.90
N PRO A 109 -0.82 25.36 14.47
CA PRO A 109 -0.13 24.29 15.18
C PRO A 109 -0.93 23.71 16.36
N GLY A 110 -1.86 24.48 16.92
CA GLY A 110 -2.76 24.01 17.99
C GLY A 110 -3.58 22.79 17.59
N GLU A 111 -3.77 22.53 16.29
CA GLU A 111 -4.61 21.45 15.77
C GLU A 111 -3.86 20.12 15.58
N TYR A 112 -2.56 20.01 15.90
CA TYR A 112 -1.79 18.76 15.75
C TYR A 112 -2.46 17.55 16.39
N HIS A 113 -3.05 17.73 17.59
CA HIS A 113 -3.72 16.65 18.31
C HIS A 113 -4.90 16.04 17.52
N ILE A 114 -5.60 16.84 16.71
CA ILE A 114 -6.72 16.39 15.87
C ILE A 114 -6.20 15.51 14.74
N LEU A 115 -5.09 15.91 14.10
CA LEU A 115 -4.47 15.11 13.03
C LEU A 115 -3.82 13.83 13.56
N LEU A 116 -3.27 13.86 14.78
CA LEU A 116 -2.59 12.71 15.38
C LEU A 116 -3.53 11.68 15.95
N LYS A 117 -4.73 12.05 16.39
CA LYS A 117 -5.67 11.12 17.04
C LYS A 117 -5.98 9.86 16.21
N PRO A 118 -6.30 9.92 14.90
CA PRO A 118 -6.52 8.72 14.09
C PRO A 118 -5.25 7.89 13.86
N LEU A 119 -4.07 8.53 13.89
CA LEU A 119 -2.78 7.85 13.75
C LEU A 119 -2.42 7.08 15.03
N LEU A 120 -2.57 7.72 16.20
CA LEU A 120 -2.28 7.15 17.51
C LEU A 120 -3.22 6.00 17.89
N SER A 121 -4.49 6.06 17.47
CA SER A 121 -5.46 4.97 17.63
C SER A 121 -5.21 3.80 16.68
N GLY A 122 -4.28 3.94 15.74
CA GLY A 122 -4.00 2.93 14.72
C GLY A 122 -5.13 2.79 13.69
N GLU A 123 -6.08 3.73 13.63
CA GLU A 123 -7.19 3.76 12.67
C GLU A 123 -6.74 4.24 11.29
N ALA A 124 -5.80 5.19 11.25
CA ALA A 124 -5.28 5.80 10.02
C ALA A 124 -3.80 5.46 9.79
N ASP A 125 -3.42 5.42 8.52
CA ASP A 125 -2.01 5.41 8.10
C ASP A 125 -1.55 6.82 7.67
N VAL A 126 -2.50 7.64 7.19
CA VAL A 126 -2.31 9.04 6.78
C VAL A 126 -3.56 9.85 7.15
N VAL A 127 -3.38 11.08 7.63
CA VAL A 127 -4.47 12.00 7.99
C VAL A 127 -4.30 13.33 7.24
N TYR A 128 -5.39 13.78 6.63
CA TYR A 128 -5.49 15.03 5.87
C TYR A 128 -6.29 16.03 6.71
N GLY A 129 -5.74 17.22 6.93
CA GLY A 129 -6.52 18.34 7.45
C GLY A 129 -7.34 18.97 6.33
N SER A 130 -8.66 18.86 6.38
CA SER A 130 -9.56 19.43 5.38
C SER A 130 -10.05 20.83 5.76
N ARG A 131 -9.89 21.77 4.82
CA ARG A 131 -10.46 23.13 4.90
C ARG A 131 -11.97 23.17 4.63
N PHE A 132 -12.54 22.06 4.17
CA PHE A 132 -13.93 21.98 3.72
C PHE A 132 -14.83 21.10 4.60
N VAL A 133 -14.26 20.35 5.55
CA VAL A 133 -14.99 19.57 6.56
C VAL A 133 -15.40 20.49 7.72
N ALA A 134 -16.57 20.22 8.31
CA ALA A 134 -17.34 21.12 9.16
C ALA A 134 -16.57 21.80 10.32
N GLY A 135 -16.83 23.09 10.48
CA GLY A 135 -16.27 24.04 11.47
C GLY A 135 -16.58 25.48 11.04
N TYR A 136 -16.12 26.49 11.80
CA TYR A 136 -16.07 27.87 11.28
C TYR A 136 -14.88 27.98 10.31
N ARG A 137 -15.08 28.60 9.15
CA ARG A 137 -14.03 28.74 8.13
C ARG A 137 -13.97 30.15 7.58
N ARG A 138 -12.77 30.61 7.24
CA ARG A 138 -12.60 31.82 6.42
C ARG A 138 -13.14 31.54 5.02
N VAL A 139 -13.91 32.48 4.45
CA VAL A 139 -14.39 32.35 3.08
C VAL A 139 -13.21 32.49 2.12
N HIS A 140 -12.99 31.47 1.30
CA HIS A 140 -11.95 31.49 0.28
C HIS A 140 -12.43 32.19 -0.99
N LEU A 141 -11.48 32.72 -1.76
CA LEU A 141 -11.71 33.18 -3.12
C LEU A 141 -12.41 32.10 -3.96
N PHE A 142 -13.51 32.49 -4.62
CA PHE A 142 -14.41 31.56 -5.31
C PHE A 142 -13.69 30.70 -6.35
N TRP A 143 -12.91 31.32 -7.24
CA TRP A 143 -12.21 30.60 -8.31
C TRP A 143 -11.10 29.66 -7.81
N HIS A 144 -10.49 29.96 -6.67
CA HIS A 144 -9.58 29.02 -6.00
C HIS A 144 -10.31 27.81 -5.44
N THR A 145 -11.49 28.03 -4.87
CA THR A 145 -12.34 26.95 -4.38
C THR A 145 -12.76 26.04 -5.53
N VAL A 146 -13.15 26.62 -6.67
CA VAL A 146 -13.48 25.86 -7.89
C VAL A 146 -12.28 25.06 -8.39
N ALA A 147 -11.10 25.70 -8.52
CA ALA A 147 -9.89 25.02 -8.98
C ALA A 147 -9.49 23.85 -8.05
N ASN A 148 -9.51 24.06 -6.73
CA ASN A 148 -9.23 22.99 -5.76
C ASN A 148 -10.27 21.86 -5.87
N ARG A 149 -11.56 22.17 -5.93
CA ARG A 149 -12.62 21.16 -6.11
C ARG A 149 -12.44 20.34 -7.39
N LEU A 150 -12.04 20.97 -8.49
CA LEU A 150 -11.76 20.27 -9.75
C LEU A 150 -10.55 19.34 -9.63
N LEU A 151 -9.46 19.79 -9.00
CA LEU A 151 -8.27 18.96 -8.77
C LEU A 151 -8.58 17.80 -7.81
N THR A 152 -9.33 18.06 -6.74
CA THR A 152 -9.78 17.05 -5.79
C THR A 152 -10.70 16.03 -6.47
N LEU A 153 -11.67 16.48 -7.28
CA LEU A 153 -12.53 15.60 -8.06
C LEU A 153 -11.73 14.73 -9.01
N ALA A 154 -10.80 15.32 -9.77
CA ALA A 154 -9.93 14.57 -10.68
C ALA A 154 -9.11 13.50 -9.91
N THR A 155 -8.57 13.85 -8.75
CA THR A 155 -7.85 12.88 -7.92
C THR A 155 -8.76 11.78 -7.41
N ASN A 156 -9.95 12.11 -6.89
CA ASN A 156 -10.93 11.13 -6.42
C ASN A 156 -11.32 10.15 -7.53
N VAL A 157 -11.60 10.64 -8.74
CA VAL A 157 -11.91 9.81 -9.91
C VAL A 157 -10.76 8.86 -10.26
N LEU A 158 -9.52 9.37 -10.28
CA LEU A 158 -8.35 8.56 -10.68
C LEU A 158 -7.91 7.57 -9.60
N THR A 159 -8.09 7.91 -8.33
CA THR A 159 -7.61 7.11 -7.18
C THR A 159 -8.70 6.29 -6.53
N ASN A 160 -9.97 6.50 -6.91
CA ASN A 160 -11.15 5.97 -6.25
C ASN A 160 -11.19 6.29 -4.74
N LEU A 161 -10.76 7.51 -4.40
CA LEU A 161 -10.88 8.08 -3.06
C LEU A 161 -12.09 9.03 -2.99
N ASN A 162 -12.44 9.46 -1.78
CA ASN A 162 -13.47 10.45 -1.53
C ASN A 162 -12.94 11.56 -0.63
N LEU A 163 -11.87 12.24 -1.06
CA LEU A 163 -11.29 13.37 -0.36
C LEU A 163 -12.13 14.63 -0.57
N THR A 164 -12.29 15.41 0.48
CA THR A 164 -12.88 16.76 0.42
C THR A 164 -11.86 17.82 0.04
N ASP A 165 -10.59 17.65 0.42
CA ASP A 165 -9.52 18.62 0.18
C ASP A 165 -8.16 17.96 -0.10
N MET A 166 -7.88 17.65 -1.37
CA MET A 166 -6.62 16.99 -1.74
C MET A 166 -5.41 17.93 -1.64
N GLU A 167 -5.60 19.21 -2.00
CA GLU A 167 -4.56 20.24 -2.05
C GLU A 167 -4.26 20.88 -0.69
N THR A 168 -4.75 20.31 0.42
CA THR A 168 -4.36 20.76 1.76
C THR A 168 -2.87 20.50 1.97
N CYS A 169 -2.10 21.46 2.47
CA CYS A 169 -0.69 21.19 2.81
C CYS A 169 -0.55 20.60 4.22
N TYR A 170 -1.65 20.50 4.97
CA TYR A 170 -1.64 20.04 6.35
C TYR A 170 -1.96 18.55 6.41
N LYS A 171 -0.90 17.75 6.28
CA LYS A 171 -0.98 16.28 6.24
C LYS A 171 -0.06 15.67 7.28
N ALA A 172 -0.58 14.68 8.00
CA ALA A 172 0.18 13.88 8.96
C ALA A 172 0.29 12.44 8.45
N PHE A 173 1.45 11.83 8.67
CA PHE A 173 1.80 10.51 8.15
C PHE A 173 2.48 9.68 9.23
N ARG A 174 2.37 8.37 9.14
CA ARG A 174 3.39 7.50 9.73
C ARG A 174 4.74 7.73 9.04
N THR A 175 5.80 7.95 9.82
CA THR A 175 7.12 8.31 9.29
C THR A 175 7.75 7.17 8.50
N ASP A 176 7.62 5.94 8.99
CA ASP A 176 8.13 4.73 8.33
C ASP A 176 7.50 4.51 6.94
N LEU A 177 6.20 4.78 6.81
CA LEU A 177 5.45 4.68 5.56
C LEU A 177 5.94 5.71 4.55
N ILE A 178 5.91 7.00 4.90
CA ILE A 178 6.18 8.08 3.94
C ILE A 178 7.65 8.10 3.47
N LYS A 179 8.59 7.72 4.34
CA LYS A 179 10.01 7.57 3.98
C LYS A 179 10.26 6.51 2.89
N ARG A 180 9.41 5.48 2.81
CA ARG A 180 9.52 4.44 1.78
C ARG A 180 9.00 4.91 0.43
N ILE A 181 8.13 5.93 0.39
CA ILE A 181 7.51 6.39 -0.84
C ILE A 181 8.53 7.20 -1.65
N PRO A 182 8.85 6.82 -2.90
CA PRO A 182 9.87 7.53 -3.68
C PRO A 182 9.30 8.84 -4.23
N LEU A 183 9.26 9.90 -3.43
CA LEU A 183 8.72 11.21 -3.80
C LEU A 183 9.69 11.94 -4.76
N ARG A 184 9.17 12.58 -5.82
CA ARG A 184 9.97 13.19 -6.91
C ARG A 184 9.68 14.66 -7.15
N SER A 185 8.51 15.14 -6.75
CA SER A 185 8.06 16.50 -7.02
C SER A 185 8.81 17.49 -6.14
N ASN A 186 9.38 18.51 -6.77
CA ASN A 186 10.16 19.54 -6.09
C ASN A 186 9.32 20.79 -5.74
N ARG A 187 8.11 20.94 -6.28
CA ARG A 187 7.22 22.11 -6.05
C ARG A 187 5.85 21.65 -5.52
N PHE A 188 4.78 22.39 -5.83
CA PHE A 188 3.40 22.09 -5.46
C PHE A 188 2.86 20.76 -6.02
N GLY A 189 3.54 20.14 -6.99
CA GLY A 189 3.22 18.78 -7.43
C GLY A 189 3.37 17.70 -6.34
N PHE A 190 3.99 18.02 -5.20
CA PHE A 190 4.07 17.11 -4.06
C PHE A 190 2.69 16.60 -3.62
N GLU A 191 1.69 17.48 -3.50
CA GLU A 191 0.35 17.12 -2.99
C GLU A 191 -0.37 16.08 -3.87
N PRO A 192 -0.48 16.25 -5.20
CA PRO A 192 -1.05 15.23 -6.06
C PRO A 192 -0.17 13.96 -6.13
N GLU A 193 1.16 14.09 -6.13
CA GLU A 193 2.04 12.92 -6.17
C GLU A 193 1.88 12.03 -4.94
N VAL A 194 1.99 12.61 -3.74
CA VAL A 194 1.91 11.85 -2.49
C VAL A 194 0.56 11.17 -2.39
N THR A 195 -0.53 11.89 -2.71
CA THR A 195 -1.91 11.36 -2.67
C THR A 195 -2.08 10.16 -3.59
N VAL A 196 -1.61 10.25 -4.83
CA VAL A 196 -1.67 9.11 -5.77
C VAL A 196 -0.85 7.93 -5.27
N LYS A 197 0.32 8.17 -4.69
CA LYS A 197 1.20 7.09 -4.22
C LYS A 197 0.65 6.39 -2.99
N ILE A 198 0.12 7.11 -2.00
CA ILE A 198 -0.54 6.51 -0.83
C ILE A 198 -1.83 5.78 -1.22
N ALA A 199 -2.59 6.30 -2.19
CA ALA A 199 -3.77 5.61 -2.71
C ALA A 199 -3.41 4.27 -3.37
N LYS A 200 -2.33 4.26 -4.18
CA LYS A 200 -1.81 3.03 -4.80
C LYS A 200 -1.26 2.02 -3.79
N LEU A 201 -0.78 2.48 -2.64
CA LEU A 201 -0.37 1.63 -1.52
C LEU A 201 -1.57 1.13 -0.71
N GLY A 202 -2.77 1.66 -0.94
CA GLY A 202 -3.98 1.24 -0.25
C GLY A 202 -4.04 1.67 1.21
N CYS A 203 -3.30 2.72 1.58
CA CYS A 203 -3.26 3.29 2.92
C CYS A 203 -4.67 3.69 3.41
N ARG A 204 -4.92 3.59 4.72
CA ARG A 204 -6.10 4.18 5.36
C ARG A 204 -5.90 5.68 5.48
N ILE A 205 -6.68 6.43 4.72
CA ILE A 205 -6.63 7.89 4.69
C ILE A 205 -7.88 8.41 5.41
N PHE A 206 -7.67 9.30 6.37
CA PHE A 206 -8.74 9.98 7.10
C PHE A 206 -8.65 11.49 6.86
N GLU A 207 -9.80 12.16 6.92
CA GLU A 207 -9.88 13.63 6.89
C GLU A 207 -10.40 14.13 8.24
N VAL A 208 -9.79 15.19 8.74
CA VAL A 208 -10.23 15.91 9.94
C VAL A 208 -10.44 17.39 9.62
N PRO A 209 -11.41 18.08 10.25
CA PRO A 209 -11.57 19.51 10.05
C PRO A 209 -10.37 20.28 10.62
N ILE A 210 -9.92 21.31 9.89
CA ILE A 210 -8.85 22.21 10.32
C ILE A 210 -9.23 23.67 10.07
N SER A 211 -8.64 24.56 10.84
CA SER A 211 -8.70 26.00 10.64
C SER A 211 -7.69 26.42 9.58
N TYR A 212 -8.10 27.35 8.70
CA TYR A 212 -7.22 27.87 7.67
C TYR A 212 -7.40 29.38 7.47
N HIS A 213 -6.31 30.11 7.66
CA HIS A 213 -6.23 31.56 7.56
C HIS A 213 -5.48 32.00 6.30
N GLY A 214 -5.95 31.56 5.12
CA GLY A 214 -5.28 31.83 3.85
C GLY A 214 -5.07 33.31 3.54
N ARG A 215 -3.93 33.61 2.91
CA ARG A 215 -3.56 34.93 2.39
C ARG A 215 -4.22 35.23 1.05
N ASP A 216 -4.50 36.52 0.81
CA ASP A 216 -4.90 37.03 -0.51
C ASP A 216 -3.69 37.27 -1.43
N TYR A 217 -3.94 37.47 -2.73
CA TYR A 217 -2.86 37.73 -3.70
C TYR A 217 -2.01 38.96 -3.37
N SER A 218 -2.64 40.00 -2.81
CA SER A 218 -1.98 41.21 -2.31
C SER A 218 -1.08 40.95 -1.09
N GLU A 219 -1.30 39.84 -0.38
CA GLU A 219 -0.53 39.43 0.80
C GLU A 219 0.56 38.39 0.43
N GLY A 220 0.80 38.20 -0.87
CA GLY A 220 1.92 37.40 -1.38
C GLY A 220 1.60 35.95 -1.68
N LYS A 221 0.34 35.60 -2.00
CA LYS A 221 -0.03 34.23 -2.39
C LYS A 221 0.79 33.75 -3.59
N LYS A 222 1.58 32.69 -3.39
CA LYS A 222 2.59 32.18 -4.33
C LYS A 222 2.02 31.22 -5.42
N ILE A 223 0.69 31.05 -5.51
CA ILE A 223 0.02 30.03 -6.36
C ILE A 223 -0.66 30.68 -7.57
N GLY A 224 -0.36 30.19 -8.79
CA GLY A 224 -0.95 30.66 -10.04
C GLY A 224 -1.59 29.56 -10.91
N PRO A 225 -2.16 29.93 -12.07
CA PRO A 225 -2.81 28.97 -13.00
C PRO A 225 -1.87 27.89 -13.54
N LYS A 226 -0.58 28.22 -13.69
CA LYS A 226 0.46 27.27 -14.12
C LYS A 226 0.64 26.13 -13.10
N ASP A 227 0.45 26.42 -11.82
CA ASP A 227 0.58 25.42 -10.75
C ASP A 227 -0.60 24.43 -10.80
N ALA A 228 -1.82 24.90 -11.10
CA ALA A 228 -2.98 24.02 -11.28
C ALA A 228 -2.79 23.04 -12.46
N VAL A 229 -2.28 23.53 -13.60
CA VAL A 229 -1.95 22.67 -14.76
C VAL A 229 -0.82 21.69 -14.40
N SER A 230 0.21 22.16 -13.69
CA SER A 230 1.30 21.30 -13.25
C SER A 230 0.82 20.23 -12.26
N ALA A 231 -0.10 20.57 -11.35
CA ALA A 231 -0.69 19.64 -10.40
C ALA A 231 -1.48 18.54 -11.12
N LEU A 232 -2.35 18.92 -12.07
CA LEU A 232 -3.10 17.97 -12.90
C LEU A 232 -2.18 17.07 -13.73
N TRP A 233 -1.12 17.63 -14.33
CA TRP A 233 -0.12 16.84 -15.04
C TRP A 233 0.61 15.87 -14.11
N THR A 234 0.96 16.31 -12.90
CA THR A 234 1.65 15.48 -11.90
C THR A 234 0.76 14.34 -11.44
N LEU A 235 -0.52 14.64 -11.16
CA LEU A 235 -1.56 13.66 -10.89
C LEU A 235 -1.65 12.61 -11.99
N LEU A 236 -1.81 13.02 -13.26
CA LEU A 236 -1.90 12.10 -14.40
C LEU A 236 -0.61 11.28 -14.59
N LYS A 237 0.55 11.94 -14.56
CA LYS A 237 1.87 11.32 -14.69
C LYS A 237 2.07 10.25 -13.64
N HIS A 238 1.88 10.59 -12.37
CA HIS A 238 2.09 9.67 -11.26
C HIS A 238 0.94 8.69 -11.10
N TRP A 239 -0.23 8.90 -11.70
CA TRP A 239 -1.27 7.88 -11.80
C TRP A 239 -0.87 6.80 -12.83
N VAL A 240 -0.45 7.22 -14.02
CA VAL A 240 -0.02 6.36 -15.14
C VAL A 240 1.29 5.62 -14.81
N ILE A 241 2.33 6.33 -14.38
CA ILE A 241 3.64 5.78 -14.07
C ILE A 241 3.64 5.33 -12.60
N SER A 242 4.23 4.17 -12.32
CA SER A 242 4.35 3.66 -10.94
C SER A 242 5.79 3.30 -10.66
N ASP A 243 6.50 4.22 -10.02
CA ASP A 243 7.90 4.09 -9.58
C ASP A 243 8.03 3.63 -8.12
N ILE A 244 6.92 3.30 -7.45
CA ILE A 244 6.86 2.68 -6.11
C ILE A 244 7.44 1.23 -6.12
N GLY A 245 8.24 0.88 -7.12
CA GLY A 245 8.66 -0.48 -7.44
C GLY A 245 9.69 -1.11 -6.50
N HIS A 246 10.19 -0.38 -5.50
CA HIS A 246 11.20 -0.86 -4.53
C HIS A 246 10.84 -0.53 -3.08
N VAL A 247 9.55 -0.30 -2.80
CA VAL A 247 9.02 -0.48 -1.44
C VAL A 247 8.69 -1.95 -1.35
N GLY A 248 9.29 -2.67 -0.41
CA GLY A 248 9.14 -4.13 -0.26
C GLY A 248 7.76 -4.64 -0.68
N GLN A 249 7.77 -5.60 -1.62
CA GLN A 249 6.68 -6.52 -1.95
C GLN A 249 5.26 -5.97 -2.26
N HIS A 250 5.07 -4.69 -2.56
CA HIS A 250 3.75 -4.17 -2.98
C HIS A 250 3.44 -4.28 -4.49
N THR A 251 3.59 -5.49 -5.02
CA THR A 251 2.85 -5.95 -6.22
C THR A 251 1.44 -6.45 -5.85
N LEU A 252 1.22 -6.89 -4.62
CA LEU A 252 -0.02 -7.57 -4.20
C LEU A 252 -1.15 -6.67 -3.67
N ALA A 253 -0.87 -5.41 -3.29
CA ALA A 253 -1.92 -4.38 -3.08
C ALA A 253 -2.39 -3.74 -4.40
N ARG A 254 -1.59 -3.85 -5.48
CA ARG A 254 -1.97 -3.38 -6.82
C ARG A 254 -3.03 -4.24 -7.49
N MET A 255 -3.43 -5.35 -6.87
CA MET A 255 -4.56 -6.19 -7.31
C MET A 255 -5.92 -5.72 -6.76
N ARG A 256 -6.06 -4.48 -6.28
CA ARG A 256 -7.40 -3.88 -6.06
C ARG A 256 -8.12 -3.55 -7.37
N GLU A 257 -7.41 -3.38 -8.50
CA GLU A 257 -8.00 -3.32 -9.86
C GLU A 257 -8.46 -4.69 -10.40
N LEU A 258 -8.14 -5.79 -9.68
CA LEU A 258 -8.52 -7.16 -10.01
C LEU A 258 -9.68 -7.66 -9.14
N GLY A 259 -10.55 -6.77 -8.64
CA GLY A 259 -11.77 -7.18 -7.93
C GLY A 259 -12.58 -8.24 -8.69
N SER A 260 -12.72 -8.06 -10.01
CA SER A 260 -13.34 -9.03 -10.91
C SER A 260 -12.53 -10.33 -11.04
N TYR A 261 -11.20 -10.29 -11.13
CA TYR A 261 -10.37 -11.49 -11.25
C TYR A 261 -10.36 -12.34 -9.98
N ASN A 262 -10.21 -11.71 -8.81
CA ASN A 262 -10.28 -12.44 -7.54
C ASN A 262 -11.69 -13.03 -7.34
N GLN A 263 -12.73 -12.33 -7.80
CA GLN A 263 -14.09 -12.86 -7.81
C GLN A 263 -14.25 -14.03 -8.79
N THR A 264 -13.68 -13.96 -10.00
CA THR A 264 -13.67 -15.08 -10.96
C THR A 264 -12.93 -16.29 -10.38
N MET A 265 -11.74 -16.07 -9.81
CA MET A 265 -10.95 -17.09 -9.11
C MET A 265 -11.77 -17.74 -7.99
N PHE A 266 -12.44 -16.94 -7.17
CA PHE A 266 -13.33 -17.47 -6.15
C PHE A 266 -14.49 -18.27 -6.76
N ARG A 267 -15.16 -17.78 -7.80
CA ARG A 267 -16.28 -18.49 -8.48
C ARG A 267 -15.86 -19.82 -9.07
N LEU A 268 -14.61 -19.95 -9.52
CA LEU A 268 -14.08 -21.21 -10.05
C LEU A 268 -14.02 -22.31 -8.98
N PHE A 269 -13.70 -21.94 -7.75
CA PHE A 269 -13.55 -22.90 -6.64
C PHE A 269 -14.78 -23.00 -5.75
N SER A 270 -15.58 -21.93 -5.64
CA SER A 270 -16.73 -21.83 -4.74
C SER A 270 -17.69 -23.03 -4.79
N PRO A 271 -17.98 -23.66 -5.95
CA PRO A 271 -18.84 -24.84 -5.99
C PRO A 271 -18.28 -26.06 -5.25
N TYR A 272 -16.96 -26.14 -5.08
CA TYR A 272 -16.27 -27.26 -4.43
C TYR A 272 -16.02 -27.00 -2.95
N LEU A 273 -15.89 -25.73 -2.54
CA LEU A 273 -15.54 -25.37 -1.16
C LEU A 273 -16.67 -25.69 -0.17
N GLY A 274 -16.30 -26.37 0.91
CA GLY A 274 -17.14 -26.72 2.06
C GLY A 274 -17.28 -25.59 3.07
N ARG A 275 -17.50 -25.91 4.35
CA ARG A 275 -17.80 -24.94 5.41
C ARG A 275 -16.60 -24.58 6.27
N ARG A 276 -15.50 -25.34 6.18
CA ARG A 276 -14.29 -25.20 7.02
C ARG A 276 -13.07 -25.11 6.12
N VAL A 277 -12.66 -23.89 5.79
CA VAL A 277 -11.72 -23.60 4.70
C VAL A 277 -10.37 -23.15 5.23
N LEU A 278 -9.30 -23.76 4.72
CA LEU A 278 -7.92 -23.29 4.88
C LEU A 278 -7.47 -22.60 3.59
N GLU A 279 -7.09 -21.32 3.68
CA GLU A 279 -6.46 -20.57 2.61
C GLU A 279 -4.95 -20.49 2.84
N ILE A 280 -4.20 -21.14 1.96
CA ILE A 280 -2.74 -21.15 1.98
C ILE A 280 -2.20 -20.09 1.03
N GLY A 281 -1.28 -19.26 1.53
CA GLY A 281 -0.78 -18.10 0.80
C GLY A 281 -1.85 -17.02 0.65
N SER A 282 -2.52 -16.69 1.76
CA SER A 282 -3.59 -15.69 1.81
C SER A 282 -3.11 -14.30 1.38
N GLY A 283 -1.81 -14.02 1.52
CA GLY A 283 -1.16 -12.78 1.12
C GLY A 283 -1.88 -11.57 1.71
N ALA A 284 -2.25 -10.63 0.85
CA ALA A 284 -2.98 -9.44 1.28
C ALA A 284 -4.44 -9.69 1.68
N GLY A 285 -4.99 -10.89 1.49
CA GLY A 285 -6.37 -11.23 1.84
C GLY A 285 -7.40 -10.85 0.75
N ASN A 286 -7.01 -10.97 -0.52
CA ASN A 286 -7.86 -10.55 -1.63
C ASN A 286 -8.97 -11.57 -1.97
N LEU A 287 -8.67 -12.86 -1.80
CA LEU A 287 -9.63 -13.96 -1.91
C LEU A 287 -10.35 -14.19 -0.58
N SER A 288 -9.64 -14.11 0.55
CA SER A 288 -10.14 -14.35 1.91
C SER A 288 -11.49 -13.67 2.24
N ARG A 289 -11.71 -12.47 1.73
CA ARG A 289 -12.98 -11.73 1.91
C ARG A 289 -14.22 -12.46 1.38
N PHE A 290 -14.05 -13.39 0.43
CA PHE A 290 -15.14 -14.19 -0.14
C PHE A 290 -15.37 -15.50 0.62
N LEU A 291 -14.53 -15.82 1.60
CA LEU A 291 -14.64 -17.00 2.45
C LEU A 291 -15.29 -16.68 3.80
N LEU A 292 -15.61 -15.42 4.08
CA LEU A 292 -16.13 -15.00 5.39
C LEU A 292 -17.52 -15.56 5.72
N ASP A 293 -18.23 -16.10 4.73
CA ASP A 293 -19.55 -16.75 4.86
C ASP A 293 -19.46 -18.21 5.35
N ARG A 294 -18.24 -18.71 5.62
CA ARG A 294 -17.99 -20.08 6.05
C ARG A 294 -17.98 -20.20 7.58
N ASP A 295 -18.31 -21.39 8.08
CA ASP A 295 -18.40 -21.66 9.51
C ASP A 295 -17.03 -21.52 10.21
N ALA A 296 -15.94 -21.86 9.51
CA ALA A 296 -14.58 -21.63 9.96
C ALA A 296 -13.64 -21.34 8.78
N VAL A 297 -12.78 -20.33 8.94
CA VAL A 297 -11.80 -19.92 7.94
C VAL A 297 -10.44 -19.79 8.60
N VAL A 298 -9.44 -20.42 8.02
CA VAL A 298 -8.05 -20.34 8.49
C VAL A 298 -7.25 -19.69 7.39
N LEU A 299 -6.82 -18.46 7.65
CA LEU A 299 -6.00 -17.67 6.73
C LEU A 299 -4.55 -17.85 7.11
N SER A 300 -3.74 -18.28 6.16
CA SER A 300 -2.34 -18.57 6.43
C SER A 300 -1.38 -17.94 5.44
N ASP A 301 -0.22 -17.53 5.96
CA ASP A 301 0.90 -17.03 5.17
C ASP A 301 2.23 -17.31 5.91
N TYR A 302 3.35 -17.31 5.22
CA TYR A 302 4.67 -17.51 5.82
C TYR A 302 5.35 -16.18 6.18
N GLU A 303 4.91 -15.05 5.61
CA GLU A 303 5.49 -13.73 5.81
C GLU A 303 4.76 -12.94 6.92
N ASP A 304 5.51 -12.38 7.87
CA ASP A 304 4.94 -11.65 9.02
C ASP A 304 4.14 -10.42 8.60
N GLU A 305 4.51 -9.77 7.49
CA GLU A 305 3.81 -8.61 6.96
C GLU A 305 2.38 -8.96 6.50
N TYR A 306 2.21 -10.09 5.80
CA TYR A 306 0.88 -10.57 5.42
C TYR A 306 0.07 -11.01 6.62
N LEU A 307 0.69 -11.68 7.60
CA LEU A 307 -0.01 -12.03 8.84
C LEU A 307 -0.51 -10.79 9.60
N HIS A 308 0.29 -9.72 9.66
CA HIS A 308 -0.14 -8.46 10.25
C HIS A 308 -1.32 -7.84 9.49
N LEU A 309 -1.25 -7.84 8.14
CA LEU A 309 -2.32 -7.33 7.29
C LEU A 309 -3.61 -8.15 7.42
N LEU A 310 -3.52 -9.48 7.45
CA LEU A 310 -4.66 -10.37 7.65
C LEU A 310 -5.28 -10.13 9.03
N ARG A 311 -4.48 -9.98 10.09
CA ARG A 311 -4.98 -9.66 11.45
C ARG A 311 -5.70 -8.33 11.48
N ARG A 312 -5.14 -7.33 10.81
CA ARG A 312 -5.77 -6.02 10.68
C ARG A 312 -7.09 -6.06 9.89
N ARG A 313 -7.20 -6.93 8.88
CA ARG A 313 -8.38 -6.99 7.98
C ARG A 313 -9.49 -7.90 8.49
N PHE A 314 -9.13 -9.02 9.11
CA PHE A 314 -10.06 -10.09 9.45
C PHE A 314 -10.00 -10.54 10.91
N GLY A 315 -9.11 -9.96 11.73
CA GLY A 315 -8.94 -10.38 13.13
C GLY A 315 -10.14 -10.11 14.04
N THR A 316 -11.13 -9.34 13.58
CA THR A 316 -12.40 -9.09 14.30
C THR A 316 -13.47 -10.14 14.01
N TYR A 317 -13.27 -11.02 13.02
CA TYR A 317 -14.25 -12.04 12.66
C TYR A 317 -14.05 -13.29 13.52
N GLU A 318 -15.06 -13.66 14.29
CA GLU A 318 -14.99 -14.80 15.22
C GLU A 318 -14.73 -16.14 14.50
N ASN A 319 -15.18 -16.27 13.26
CA ASN A 319 -15.00 -17.46 12.42
C ASN A 319 -13.65 -17.48 11.68
N VAL A 320 -12.77 -16.49 11.87
CA VAL A 320 -11.48 -16.38 11.17
C VAL A 320 -10.30 -16.58 12.13
N GLN A 321 -9.43 -17.53 11.79
CA GLN A 321 -8.14 -17.72 12.45
C GLN A 321 -7.00 -17.34 11.50
N ILE A 322 -5.95 -16.72 12.03
CA ILE A 322 -4.78 -16.33 11.24
C ILE A 322 -3.55 -17.04 11.77
N ARG A 323 -2.93 -17.85 10.90
CA ARG A 323 -1.82 -18.72 11.28
C ARG A 323 -0.61 -18.49 10.39
N ARG A 324 0.57 -18.55 11.00
CA ARG A 324 1.81 -18.66 10.23
C ARG A 324 1.92 -20.08 9.69
N LEU A 325 2.12 -20.24 8.40
CA LEU A 325 2.27 -21.55 7.77
C LEU A 325 3.32 -21.46 6.66
N ASP A 326 4.43 -22.17 6.85
CA ASP A 326 5.49 -22.30 5.86
C ASP A 326 5.41 -23.70 5.24
N LEU A 327 5.05 -23.74 3.95
CA LEU A 327 4.89 -25.00 3.22
C LEU A 327 6.18 -25.82 3.09
N ASN A 328 7.36 -25.24 3.27
CA ASN A 328 8.61 -26.00 3.26
C ASN A 328 8.79 -26.87 4.51
N THR A 329 8.11 -26.52 5.61
CA THR A 329 8.18 -27.23 6.90
C THR A 329 6.82 -27.75 7.37
N PHE A 330 5.76 -27.49 6.59
CA PHE A 330 4.38 -27.81 6.89
C PHE A 330 4.16 -29.30 7.17
N ARG A 331 3.40 -29.58 8.25
CA ARG A 331 2.96 -30.92 8.61
C ARG A 331 1.45 -30.96 8.74
N ALA A 332 0.87 -32.12 8.46
CA ALA A 332 -0.57 -32.33 8.60
C ALA A 332 -1.09 -31.98 9.99
N GLU A 333 -0.30 -32.25 11.04
CA GLU A 333 -0.60 -31.95 12.44
C GLU A 333 -0.90 -30.47 12.71
N ASP A 334 -0.33 -29.55 11.92
CA ASP A 334 -0.45 -28.11 12.12
C ASP A 334 -1.90 -27.60 11.95
N VAL A 335 -2.72 -28.34 11.19
CA VAL A 335 -4.08 -27.95 10.81
C VAL A 335 -5.11 -29.08 10.95
N VAL A 336 -4.70 -30.34 11.17
CA VAL A 336 -5.62 -31.49 11.25
C VAL A 336 -6.71 -31.33 12.31
N HIS A 337 -6.38 -30.66 13.42
CA HIS A 337 -7.30 -30.39 14.53
C HIS A 337 -8.45 -29.44 14.16
N GLU A 338 -8.33 -28.71 13.05
CA GLU A 338 -9.33 -27.75 12.62
C GLU A 338 -10.46 -28.40 11.80
N ALA A 339 -10.41 -29.73 11.59
CA ALA A 339 -11.41 -30.47 10.81
C ALA A 339 -11.69 -29.82 9.44
N ILE A 340 -10.63 -29.36 8.78
CA ILE A 340 -10.69 -28.68 7.48
C ILE A 340 -11.34 -29.59 6.46
N ASP A 341 -12.29 -29.03 5.71
CA ASP A 341 -12.99 -29.73 4.64
C ASP A 341 -12.71 -29.19 3.26
N SER A 342 -12.02 -28.06 3.17
CA SER A 342 -11.56 -27.50 1.91
C SER A 342 -10.27 -26.73 2.09
N VAL A 343 -9.34 -26.92 1.17
CA VAL A 343 -8.10 -26.13 1.08
C VAL A 343 -8.11 -25.36 -0.23
N VAL A 344 -7.74 -24.09 -0.18
CA VAL A 344 -7.50 -23.27 -1.36
C VAL A 344 -6.03 -22.81 -1.34
N CYS A 345 -5.32 -23.08 -2.42
CA CYS A 345 -3.89 -22.80 -2.56
C CYS A 345 -3.65 -22.22 -3.97
N LEU A 346 -3.54 -20.89 -4.07
CA LEU A 346 -3.48 -20.17 -5.34
C LEU A 346 -2.12 -19.50 -5.52
N ASN A 347 -1.41 -19.88 -6.58
CA ASN A 347 -0.07 -19.38 -6.90
C ASN A 347 0.92 -19.48 -5.72
N VAL A 348 0.94 -20.65 -5.07
CA VAL A 348 1.86 -20.93 -3.95
C VAL A 348 2.78 -22.10 -4.27
N LEU A 349 2.24 -23.18 -4.84
CA LEU A 349 2.97 -24.43 -5.03
C LEU A 349 4.17 -24.29 -5.98
N GLU A 350 4.14 -23.34 -6.91
CA GLU A 350 5.27 -22.99 -7.78
C GLU A 350 6.45 -22.38 -7.02
N HIS A 351 6.24 -21.86 -5.82
CA HIS A 351 7.28 -21.32 -4.93
C HIS A 351 7.83 -22.38 -3.96
N ILE A 352 7.40 -23.63 -4.07
CA ILE A 352 7.84 -24.72 -3.20
C ILE A 352 8.69 -25.70 -4.00
N GLU A 353 9.86 -26.06 -3.48
CA GLU A 353 10.75 -27.02 -4.13
C GLU A 353 10.17 -28.44 -4.16
N ASN A 354 9.53 -28.86 -3.07
CA ASN A 354 8.96 -30.21 -2.90
C ASN A 354 7.42 -30.18 -2.86
N ASP A 355 6.83 -29.89 -4.01
CA ASP A 355 5.38 -29.89 -4.27
C ASP A 355 4.69 -31.23 -3.90
N ARG A 356 5.34 -32.37 -4.17
CA ARG A 356 4.85 -33.72 -3.83
C ARG A 356 4.66 -33.89 -2.33
N TYR A 357 5.65 -33.49 -1.53
CA TYR A 357 5.56 -33.56 -0.09
C TYR A 357 4.40 -32.71 0.43
N VAL A 358 4.27 -31.47 -0.03
CA VAL A 358 3.18 -30.57 0.37
C VAL A 358 1.81 -31.19 0.08
N LEU A 359 1.60 -31.72 -1.13
CA LEU A 359 0.32 -32.36 -1.47
C LEU A 359 0.04 -33.59 -0.61
N SER A 360 1.06 -34.39 -0.27
CA SER A 360 0.90 -35.53 0.65
C SER A 360 0.48 -35.09 2.07
N GLN A 361 1.02 -33.98 2.56
CA GLN A 361 0.67 -33.42 3.87
C GLN A 361 -0.75 -32.84 3.85
N LEU A 362 -1.15 -32.16 2.77
CA LEU A 362 -2.53 -31.70 2.59
C LEU A 362 -3.52 -32.87 2.51
N PHE A 363 -3.16 -33.97 1.87
CA PHE A 363 -3.98 -35.18 1.85
C PHE A 363 -4.18 -35.75 3.27
N GLN A 364 -3.13 -35.77 4.09
CA GLN A 364 -3.22 -36.22 5.47
C GLN A 364 -4.05 -35.26 6.34
N ALA A 365 -3.87 -33.95 6.16
CA ALA A 365 -4.53 -32.89 6.93
C ALA A 365 -6.05 -32.81 6.71
N ILE A 366 -6.51 -33.01 5.48
CA ILE A 366 -7.92 -32.79 5.13
C ILE A 366 -8.81 -33.96 5.55
N LYS A 367 -10.05 -33.67 5.97
CA LYS A 367 -11.01 -34.72 6.36
C LYS A 367 -11.39 -35.63 5.16
N PRO A 368 -11.78 -36.90 5.38
CA PRO A 368 -12.32 -37.75 4.32
C PRO A 368 -13.48 -37.06 3.58
N GLY A 369 -13.49 -37.15 2.25
CA GLY A 369 -14.44 -36.42 1.40
C GLY A 369 -14.13 -34.92 1.20
N GLY A 370 -13.13 -34.36 1.87
CA GLY A 370 -12.70 -32.97 1.70
C GLY A 370 -11.98 -32.71 0.37
N VAL A 371 -11.88 -31.44 -0.02
CA VAL A 371 -11.31 -31.02 -1.31
C VAL A 371 -10.08 -30.12 -1.18
N VAL A 372 -9.12 -30.30 -2.08
CA VAL A 372 -7.97 -29.40 -2.24
C VAL A 372 -8.05 -28.76 -3.62
N CYS A 373 -8.11 -27.43 -3.64
CA CYS A 373 -8.22 -26.59 -4.82
C CYS A 373 -6.88 -25.88 -5.05
N VAL A 374 -6.22 -26.17 -6.16
CA VAL A 374 -4.93 -25.57 -6.53
C VAL A 374 -5.04 -24.83 -7.85
N LEU A 375 -4.45 -23.63 -7.91
CA LEU A 375 -4.15 -22.93 -9.15
C LEU A 375 -2.66 -22.58 -9.19
N VAL A 376 -2.00 -22.90 -10.29
CA VAL A 376 -0.57 -22.67 -10.51
C VAL A 376 -0.31 -22.18 -11.94
N PRO A 377 0.81 -21.51 -12.22
CA PRO A 377 1.16 -21.06 -13.57
C PRO A 377 1.40 -22.26 -14.50
N ALA A 378 0.91 -22.14 -15.72
CA ALA A 378 0.90 -23.19 -16.73
C ALA A 378 2.00 -23.02 -17.78
N HIS A 379 2.35 -24.14 -18.42
CA HIS A 379 3.28 -24.28 -19.54
C HIS A 379 4.72 -23.89 -19.20
N GLN A 380 5.60 -24.88 -19.06
CA GLN A 380 7.02 -24.66 -18.76
C GLN A 380 7.72 -23.85 -19.88
N GLU A 381 7.20 -23.90 -21.10
CA GLU A 381 7.67 -23.13 -22.24
C GLU A 381 7.53 -21.60 -22.04
N LEU A 382 6.56 -21.19 -21.22
CA LEU A 382 6.31 -19.79 -20.85
C LEU A 382 7.17 -19.31 -19.67
N TYR A 383 7.93 -20.19 -19.03
CA TYR A 383 8.83 -19.82 -17.93
C TYR A 383 9.90 -18.86 -18.43
N SER A 384 10.10 -17.76 -17.70
CA SER A 384 10.99 -16.65 -18.09
C SER A 384 11.64 -16.00 -16.87
N ASP A 385 12.48 -14.97 -17.08
CA ASP A 385 13.08 -14.21 -15.97
C ASP A 385 12.03 -13.52 -15.10
N LEU A 386 10.82 -13.25 -15.64
CA LEU A 386 9.68 -12.78 -14.85
C LEU A 386 9.31 -13.80 -13.75
N ASP A 387 9.27 -15.08 -14.09
CA ASP A 387 8.96 -16.17 -13.15
C ASP A 387 10.06 -16.33 -12.09
N ARG A 388 11.32 -16.30 -12.53
CA ARG A 388 12.48 -16.39 -11.63
C ARG A 388 12.51 -15.24 -10.62
N ASN A 389 12.21 -14.02 -11.07
CA ASN A 389 12.14 -12.83 -10.21
C ASN A 389 10.94 -12.85 -9.25
N LEU A 390 9.89 -13.61 -9.57
CA LEU A 390 8.77 -13.87 -8.67
C LEU A 390 9.08 -15.01 -7.69
N GLY A 391 10.19 -15.74 -7.87
CA GLY A 391 10.56 -16.88 -7.02
C GLY A 391 9.87 -18.19 -7.43
N HIS A 392 9.39 -18.31 -8.67
CA HIS A 392 8.83 -19.57 -9.16
C HIS A 392 9.97 -20.56 -9.45
N PHE A 393 9.86 -21.79 -8.95
CA PHE A 393 10.73 -22.90 -9.34
C PHE A 393 10.31 -23.53 -10.66
N ARG A 394 9.01 -23.56 -10.97
CA ARG A 394 8.46 -24.30 -12.12
C ARG A 394 7.08 -23.79 -12.56
N ARG A 395 6.64 -24.26 -13.72
CA ARG A 395 5.27 -24.19 -14.21
C ARG A 395 4.75 -25.59 -14.51
N TYR A 396 3.43 -25.73 -14.57
CA TYR A 396 2.79 -27.03 -14.65
C TYR A 396 2.05 -27.25 -15.97
N THR A 397 1.81 -28.50 -16.32
CA THR A 397 0.78 -28.88 -17.27
C THR A 397 -0.38 -29.50 -16.51
N GLU A 398 -1.55 -29.57 -17.13
CA GLU A 398 -2.68 -30.31 -16.56
C GLU A 398 -2.30 -31.75 -16.21
N ALA A 399 -1.55 -32.43 -17.09
CA ALA A 399 -1.13 -33.81 -16.87
C ALA A 399 -0.15 -33.93 -15.69
N SER A 400 0.81 -33.01 -15.56
CA SER A 400 1.79 -33.08 -14.46
C SER A 400 1.14 -32.80 -13.11
N LEU A 401 0.28 -31.77 -13.02
CA LEU A 401 -0.41 -31.44 -11.77
C LEU A 401 -1.43 -32.51 -11.36
N THR A 402 -2.20 -33.05 -12.32
CA THR A 402 -3.12 -34.17 -12.07
C THR A 402 -2.36 -35.42 -11.59
N GLY A 403 -1.19 -35.70 -12.16
CA GLY A 403 -0.30 -36.78 -11.72
C GLY A 403 0.09 -36.62 -10.25
N LEU A 404 0.55 -35.43 -9.85
CA LEU A 404 0.91 -35.13 -8.46
C LEU A 404 -0.25 -35.35 -7.49
N PHE A 405 -1.46 -34.92 -7.84
CA PHE A 405 -2.65 -35.15 -7.02
C PHE A 405 -2.98 -36.64 -6.85
N ARG A 406 -2.90 -37.41 -7.94
CA ARG A 406 -3.17 -38.85 -7.91
C ARG A 406 -2.13 -39.61 -7.08
N GLU A 407 -0.86 -39.25 -7.22
CA GLU A 407 0.22 -39.82 -6.40
C GLU A 407 0.05 -39.53 -4.90
N ALA A 408 -0.46 -38.35 -4.56
CA ALA A 408 -0.80 -37.99 -3.17
C ALA A 408 -2.06 -38.71 -2.64
N GLY A 409 -2.82 -39.39 -3.49
CA GLY A 409 -4.01 -40.16 -3.13
C GLY A 409 -5.36 -39.47 -3.41
N PHE A 410 -5.36 -38.30 -4.04
CA PHE A 410 -6.61 -37.61 -4.38
C PHE A 410 -7.28 -38.20 -5.63
N VAL A 411 -8.61 -38.17 -5.64
CA VAL A 411 -9.42 -38.33 -6.85
C VAL A 411 -9.62 -36.96 -7.47
N VAL A 412 -9.10 -36.76 -8.69
CA VAL A 412 -9.20 -35.47 -9.40
C VAL A 412 -10.60 -35.31 -9.98
N GLU A 413 -11.35 -34.33 -9.48
CA GLU A 413 -12.72 -34.04 -9.92
C GLU A 413 -12.73 -33.14 -11.16
N THR A 414 -11.83 -32.16 -11.18
CA THR A 414 -11.64 -31.27 -12.32
C THR A 414 -10.18 -30.91 -12.49
N SER A 415 -9.77 -30.82 -13.75
CA SER A 415 -8.50 -30.26 -14.18
C SER A 415 -8.76 -29.50 -15.47
N ARG A 416 -8.23 -28.28 -15.59
CA ARG A 416 -8.31 -27.48 -16.81
C ARG A 416 -7.35 -26.31 -16.81
N TYR A 417 -7.06 -25.79 -18.00
CA TYR A 417 -6.38 -24.51 -18.18
C TYR A 417 -7.32 -23.33 -17.95
N PHE A 418 -6.74 -22.20 -17.53
CA PHE A 418 -7.41 -20.94 -17.26
C PHE A 418 -6.53 -19.75 -17.65
N ASN A 419 -7.16 -18.62 -17.96
CA ASN A 419 -6.56 -17.34 -18.31
C ASN A 419 -5.76 -17.37 -19.64
N TRP A 420 -6.38 -17.84 -20.72
CA TRP A 420 -5.73 -17.94 -22.05
C TRP A 420 -5.35 -16.58 -22.64
N VAL A 421 -6.16 -15.54 -22.37
CA VAL A 421 -5.81 -14.18 -22.78
C VAL A 421 -4.59 -13.67 -22.02
N GLY A 422 -4.49 -14.02 -20.73
CA GLY A 422 -3.30 -13.76 -19.93
C GLY A 422 -2.05 -14.44 -20.50
N ALA A 423 -2.18 -15.65 -21.05
CA ALA A 423 -1.07 -16.40 -21.61
C ALA A 423 -0.47 -15.71 -22.83
N ILE A 424 -1.32 -15.16 -23.71
CA ILE A 424 -0.88 -14.37 -24.88
C ILE A 424 -0.10 -13.14 -24.41
N GLY A 425 -0.65 -12.40 -23.43
CA GLY A 425 0.04 -11.25 -22.84
C GLY A 425 1.39 -11.65 -22.25
N TRP A 426 1.42 -12.72 -21.46
CA TRP A 426 2.65 -13.21 -20.83
C TRP A 426 3.73 -13.60 -21.83
N TYR A 427 3.36 -14.30 -22.91
CA TYR A 427 4.28 -14.68 -23.98
C TYR A 427 4.91 -13.44 -24.64
N ILE A 428 4.10 -12.43 -24.97
CA ILE A 428 4.60 -11.19 -25.59
C ILE A 428 5.55 -10.45 -24.64
N PHE A 429 5.18 -10.27 -23.37
CA PHE A 429 5.99 -9.49 -22.43
C PHE A 429 7.25 -10.21 -21.95
N GLY A 430 7.15 -11.52 -21.68
CA GLY A 430 8.24 -12.33 -21.14
C GLY A 430 9.21 -12.84 -22.21
N ARG A 431 8.69 -13.42 -23.30
CA ARG A 431 9.52 -14.06 -24.35
C ARG A 431 9.93 -13.09 -25.45
N VAL A 432 8.99 -12.30 -25.97
CA VAL A 432 9.25 -11.41 -27.13
C VAL A 432 9.94 -10.13 -26.69
N LEU A 433 9.41 -9.46 -25.67
CA LEU A 433 9.92 -8.17 -25.20
C LEU A 433 11.02 -8.26 -24.13
N LYS A 434 11.29 -9.46 -23.58
CA LYS A 434 12.29 -9.76 -22.55
C LYS A 434 12.31 -8.75 -21.39
N ARG A 435 11.14 -8.25 -20.97
CA ARG A 435 11.07 -7.24 -19.91
C ARG A 435 11.18 -7.91 -18.54
N PRO A 436 11.99 -7.38 -17.61
CA PRO A 436 12.12 -7.94 -16.26
C PRO A 436 10.90 -7.67 -15.36
N HIS A 437 10.00 -6.75 -15.75
CA HIS A 437 8.79 -6.39 -15.00
C HIS A 437 7.62 -5.98 -15.92
N ILE A 438 6.39 -6.26 -15.50
CA ILE A 438 5.16 -5.82 -16.19
C ILE A 438 4.94 -4.32 -15.94
N THR A 439 4.83 -3.53 -17.01
CA THR A 439 4.61 -2.07 -16.97
C THR A 439 3.12 -1.74 -16.92
N LYS A 440 2.71 -0.63 -16.27
CA LYS A 440 1.29 -0.23 -16.12
C LYS A 440 0.48 -0.09 -17.42
N VAL A 441 1.15 0.24 -18.52
CA VAL A 441 0.50 0.33 -19.85
C VAL A 441 0.03 -1.06 -20.30
N ALA A 442 0.77 -2.11 -19.98
CA ALA A 442 0.37 -3.50 -20.22
C ALA A 442 -0.82 -3.92 -19.35
N THR A 443 -0.85 -3.47 -18.09
CA THR A 443 -1.92 -3.78 -17.13
C THR A 443 -3.26 -3.13 -17.51
N LYS A 444 -3.25 -1.96 -18.14
CA LYS A 444 -4.47 -1.29 -18.63
C LYS A 444 -5.08 -1.92 -19.88
N GLY A 445 -4.27 -2.61 -20.69
CA GLY A 445 -4.77 -3.45 -21.79
C GLY A 445 -5.75 -4.53 -21.32
N PHE A 446 -5.68 -4.94 -20.05
CA PHE A 446 -6.60 -5.92 -19.47
C PHE A 446 -8.04 -5.40 -19.28
N GLY A 447 -8.26 -4.07 -19.29
CA GLY A 447 -9.62 -3.51 -19.27
C GLY A 447 -10.43 -3.89 -20.51
N LEU A 448 -9.78 -3.92 -21.69
CA LEU A 448 -10.39 -4.40 -22.95
C LEU A 448 -10.61 -5.92 -22.94
N VAL A 449 -9.75 -6.65 -22.23
CA VAL A 449 -9.82 -8.11 -22.05
C VAL A 449 -10.98 -8.56 -21.17
N SER A 450 -11.55 -7.67 -20.34
CA SER A 450 -12.69 -8.01 -19.46
C SER A 450 -13.92 -8.52 -20.22
N ARG A 451 -14.19 -8.02 -21.44
CA ARG A 451 -15.27 -8.54 -22.30
C ARG A 451 -14.91 -9.89 -22.96
N LEU A 452 -13.62 -10.14 -23.19
CA LEU A 452 -13.14 -11.45 -23.66
C LEU A 452 -13.09 -12.49 -22.53
N ARG A 453 -13.13 -12.07 -21.26
CA ARG A 453 -13.21 -12.98 -20.10
C ARG A 453 -14.58 -13.66 -19.95
N GLU A 454 -15.67 -13.00 -20.33
CA GLU A 454 -16.98 -13.67 -20.36
C GLU A 454 -16.99 -14.87 -21.33
N LEU A 455 -16.17 -14.81 -22.40
CA LEU A 455 -15.96 -15.93 -23.31
C LEU A 455 -15.13 -17.06 -22.68
N GLU A 456 -14.24 -16.76 -21.72
CA GLU A 456 -13.47 -17.76 -20.98
C GLU A 456 -14.31 -18.55 -19.97
N GLU A 457 -15.34 -17.92 -19.38
CA GLU A 457 -16.32 -18.63 -18.57
C GLU A 457 -17.26 -19.51 -19.44
N ARG A 458 -17.49 -19.11 -20.70
CA ARG A 458 -18.39 -19.82 -21.64
C ARG A 458 -17.71 -20.91 -22.46
N TYR A 459 -16.42 -20.77 -22.78
CA TYR A 459 -15.67 -21.67 -23.65
C TYR A 459 -14.37 -22.12 -22.98
N HIS A 460 -14.19 -23.44 -22.88
CA HIS A 460 -12.98 -24.04 -22.34
C HIS A 460 -11.95 -24.23 -23.46
N PHE A 461 -10.78 -23.63 -23.29
CA PHE A 461 -9.65 -23.80 -24.20
C PHE A 461 -8.61 -24.75 -23.58
N ASN A 462 -7.98 -25.58 -24.40
CA ASN A 462 -6.90 -26.49 -23.97
C ASN A 462 -5.55 -25.75 -23.77
N PHE A 463 -5.60 -24.48 -23.41
CA PHE A 463 -4.44 -23.60 -23.24
C PHE A 463 -4.80 -22.46 -22.28
N GLY A 464 -3.85 -22.05 -21.44
CA GLY A 464 -4.08 -21.03 -20.42
C GLY A 464 -2.80 -20.55 -19.76
N LEU A 465 -2.83 -19.42 -19.04
CA LEU A 465 -1.69 -18.97 -18.25
C LEU A 465 -1.54 -19.76 -16.96
N SER A 466 -2.63 -20.39 -16.51
CA SER A 466 -2.69 -21.15 -15.26
C SER A 466 -3.39 -22.48 -15.48
N VAL A 467 -3.05 -23.47 -14.65
CA VAL A 467 -3.75 -24.75 -14.54
C VAL A 467 -4.48 -24.76 -13.21
N ILE A 468 -5.72 -25.23 -13.23
CA ILE A 468 -6.55 -25.45 -12.06
C ILE A 468 -6.75 -26.94 -11.88
N VAL A 469 -6.57 -27.44 -10.66
CA VAL A 469 -6.93 -28.81 -10.26
C VAL A 469 -7.73 -28.77 -8.96
N VAL A 470 -8.79 -29.57 -8.91
CA VAL A 470 -9.53 -29.88 -7.69
C VAL A 470 -9.42 -31.37 -7.41
N GLY A 471 -8.81 -31.73 -6.30
CA GLY A 471 -8.69 -33.11 -5.84
C GLY A 471 -9.53 -33.35 -4.60
N ARG A 472 -10.35 -34.41 -4.62
CA ARG A 472 -11.11 -34.87 -3.45
C ARG A 472 -10.39 -36.02 -2.78
N LYS A 473 -10.30 -35.97 -1.46
CA LYS A 473 -9.88 -37.12 -0.65
C LYS A 473 -11.03 -38.14 -0.65
N PRO A 474 -10.80 -39.41 -1.02
CA PRO A 474 -11.86 -40.43 -0.97
C PRO A 474 -12.60 -40.42 0.37
N ALA A 475 -13.93 -40.59 0.32
CA ALA A 475 -14.67 -40.93 1.52
C ALA A 475 -14.21 -42.33 1.97
N ALA A 476 -14.06 -42.51 3.27
CA ALA A 476 -13.70 -43.79 3.86
C ALA A 476 -14.80 -44.84 3.63
#